data_AF-A0A559QII7-F1
#
_entry.id   AF-A0A559QII7-F1
#
_cell.length_a   1.000
_cell.length_b   1.000
_cell.length_c   1.000
_cell.angle_alpha   90.00
_cell.angle_beta   90.00
_cell.angle_gamma   90.00
#
_symmetry.space_group_name_H-M   'P 1'
#
loop_
_entity.id
_entity.type
_entity.pdbx_description
1 polymer ?
#
loop_
_entity_poly.entity_id
_entity_poly.type
_entity_poly.pdbx_seq_one_letter_code
_entity_poly.pdbx_strand_id
1 'polypeptide(L)'
;MLFGEKISEICQREGINLKEFSKLTGIGYSTLQAFKANKKTPRMQTLEKITSNPRFTQYTNFLMGSDELPDEEAEFLSLFKQVCDAGQGEEALKYLKYLAEREGK
;
A
#
# COMPACT_ATOMS: atom_id res chain seq x y z
N MET A 1 8.52 -2.34 10.37
CA MET A 1 9.05 -1.07 9.83
C MET A 1 8.37 0.12 10.52
N LEU A 2 9.12 1.15 10.90
CA LEU A 2 8.61 2.36 11.57
C LEU A 2 8.00 3.32 10.54
N PHE A 3 7.10 4.21 10.99
CA PHE A 3 6.36 5.09 10.07
C PHE A 3 7.27 6.02 9.25
N GLY A 4 8.33 6.58 9.84
CA GLY A 4 9.29 7.41 9.12
C GLY A 4 10.11 6.65 8.06
N GLU A 5 10.35 5.36 8.28
CA GLU A 5 11.00 4.47 7.30
C GLU A 5 10.05 4.22 6.13
N LYS A 6 8.76 3.95 6.41
CA LYS A 6 7.72 3.80 5.38
C LYS A 6 7.60 5.02 4.47
N ILE A 7 7.63 6.24 5.04
CA ILE A 7 7.63 7.47 4.23
C ILE A 7 8.88 7.56 3.34
N SER A 8 10.04 7.14 3.85
CA SER A 8 11.30 7.19 3.09
C SER A 8 11.26 6.21 1.92
N GLU A 9 10.73 5.02 2.14
CA GLU A 9 10.49 4.00 1.12
C GLU A 9 9.53 4.50 0.03
N ILE A 10 8.42 5.15 0.42
CA ILE A 10 7.49 5.76 -0.54
C ILE A 10 8.20 6.82 -1.38
N CYS A 11 8.98 7.71 -0.76
CA CYS A 11 9.74 8.74 -1.47
C CYS A 11 10.69 8.12 -2.51
N GLN A 12 11.38 7.03 -2.16
CA GLN A 12 12.27 6.31 -3.05
C GLN A 12 11.53 5.67 -4.23
N ARG A 13 10.40 5.00 -3.99
CA ARG A 13 9.56 4.37 -5.03
C ARG A 13 8.97 5.40 -6.00
N GLU A 14 8.63 6.57 -5.48
CA GLU A 14 8.05 7.68 -6.25
C GLU A 14 9.09 8.58 -6.92
N GLY A 15 10.39 8.35 -6.65
CA GLY A 15 11.48 9.17 -7.18
C GLY A 15 11.46 10.62 -6.69
N ILE A 16 10.89 10.88 -5.50
CA ILE A 16 10.76 12.22 -4.91
C ILE A 16 11.56 12.34 -3.61
N ASN A 17 11.83 13.57 -3.20
CA ASN A 17 12.43 13.85 -1.89
C ASN A 17 11.38 14.20 -0.82
N LEU A 18 11.80 14.22 0.44
CA LEU A 18 10.91 14.49 1.58
C LEU A 18 10.29 15.90 1.57
N LYS A 19 10.94 16.89 0.93
CA LYS A 19 10.38 18.24 0.78
C LYS A 19 9.24 18.25 -0.24
N GLU A 20 9.36 17.49 -1.33
CA GLU A 20 8.29 17.30 -2.31
C GLU A 20 7.12 16.54 -1.70
N PHE A 21 7.40 15.44 -0.98
CA PHE A 21 6.37 14.70 -0.25
C PHE A 21 5.61 15.60 0.75
N SER A 22 6.31 16.47 1.45
CA SER A 22 5.72 17.48 2.34
C SER A 22 4.75 18.42 1.61
N LYS A 23 5.13 18.92 0.44
CA LYS A 23 4.29 19.78 -0.39
C LYS A 23 3.05 19.04 -0.92
N LEU A 24 3.23 17.79 -1.38
CA LEU A 24 2.16 16.98 -1.97
C LEU A 24 1.10 16.54 -0.94
N THR A 25 1.51 16.25 0.29
CA THR A 25 0.62 15.78 1.36
C THR A 25 0.11 16.90 2.27
N GLY A 26 0.68 18.11 2.17
CA GLY A 26 0.38 19.22 3.09
C GLY A 26 0.80 18.95 4.54
N ILE A 27 1.66 17.95 4.77
CA ILE A 27 2.25 17.66 6.08
C ILE A 27 3.55 18.45 6.17
N GLY A 28 3.71 19.26 7.23
CA GLY A 28 4.91 20.07 7.43
C GLY A 28 6.20 19.24 7.46
N TYR A 29 7.25 19.72 6.81
CA TYR A 29 8.55 19.04 6.71
C TYR A 29 9.16 18.69 8.07
N SER A 30 9.05 19.58 9.06
CA SER A 30 9.50 19.34 10.44
C SER A 30 8.77 18.18 11.11
N THR A 31 7.46 18.03 10.84
CA THR A 31 6.65 16.91 11.31
C THR A 31 7.12 15.58 10.70
N LEU A 32 7.39 15.57 9.39
CA LEU A 32 7.93 14.38 8.70
C LEU A 32 9.31 13.99 9.23
N GLN A 33 10.20 14.97 9.49
CA GLN A 33 11.48 14.77 10.15
C GLN A 33 11.32 14.16 11.55
N ALA A 34 10.35 14.64 12.33
CA ALA A 34 10.07 14.10 13.67
C ALA A 34 9.60 12.64 13.64
N PHE A 35 8.90 12.20 12.58
CA PHE A 35 8.54 10.80 12.38
C PHE A 35 9.77 9.91 12.09
N LYS A 36 10.78 10.42 11.37
CA LYS A 36 12.04 9.68 11.15
C LYS A 36 12.89 9.56 12.42
N ALA A 37 12.79 10.53 13.33
CA ALA A 37 13.48 10.49 14.61
C ALA A 37 12.81 9.57 15.66
N ASN A 38 11.79 8.77 15.27
CA ASN A 38 11.03 7.89 16.16
C ASN A 38 10.36 8.59 17.36
N LYS A 39 10.14 9.90 17.27
CA LYS A 39 9.58 10.66 18.40
C LYS A 39 8.05 10.67 18.44
N LYS A 40 7.37 10.31 17.35
CA LYS A 40 5.90 10.42 17.24
C LYS A 40 5.30 9.33 16.36
N THR A 41 4.21 8.74 16.86
CA THR A 41 3.25 7.97 16.05
C THR A 41 2.40 8.95 15.23
N PRO A 42 2.12 8.68 13.95
CA PRO A 42 1.21 9.52 13.17
C PRO A 42 -0.20 9.49 13.78
N ARG A 43 -0.90 10.63 13.72
CA ARG A 43 -2.32 10.69 14.01
C ARG A 43 -3.11 10.24 12.79
N MET A 44 -4.38 9.84 12.98
CA MET A 44 -5.27 9.44 11.88
C MET A 44 -5.35 10.51 10.78
N GLN A 45 -5.47 11.79 11.15
CA GLN A 45 -5.44 12.91 10.20
C GLN A 45 -4.17 12.97 9.34
N THR A 46 -3.02 12.53 9.86
CA THR A 46 -1.78 12.46 9.09
C THR A 46 -1.86 11.34 8.05
N LEU A 47 -2.40 10.18 8.43
CA LEU A 47 -2.61 9.07 7.50
C LEU A 47 -3.59 9.47 6.40
N GLU A 48 -4.73 10.06 6.75
CA GLU A 48 -5.75 10.52 5.79
C GLU A 48 -5.18 11.50 4.77
N LYS A 49 -4.33 12.46 5.18
CA LYS A 49 -3.67 13.39 4.25
C LYS A 49 -2.76 12.72 3.23
N ILE A 50 -2.16 11.58 3.60
CA ILE A 50 -1.31 10.82 2.69
C ILE A 50 -2.20 9.95 1.80
N THR A 51 -3.11 9.16 2.39
CA THR A 51 -3.90 8.15 1.68
C THR A 51 -5.01 8.74 0.81
N SER A 52 -5.47 9.96 1.07
CA SER A 52 -6.40 10.69 0.19
C SER A 52 -5.72 11.34 -1.02
N ASN A 53 -4.39 11.42 -1.05
CA ASN A 53 -3.68 11.90 -2.23
C ASN A 53 -3.62 10.78 -3.29
N PRO A 54 -4.14 10.98 -4.52
CA PRO A 54 -4.18 9.94 -5.55
C PRO A 54 -2.82 9.30 -5.86
N ARG A 55 -1.73 10.06 -5.70
CA ARG A 55 -0.36 9.56 -5.88
C ARG A 55 0.06 8.58 -4.80
N PHE A 56 -0.48 8.69 -3.59
CA PHE A 56 -0.06 7.92 -2.43
C PHE A 56 -1.14 6.97 -1.87
N THR A 57 -2.37 7.00 -2.39
CA THR A 57 -3.46 6.09 -1.99
C THR A 57 -3.05 4.61 -2.09
N GLN A 58 -2.25 4.24 -3.08
CA GLN A 58 -1.72 2.88 -3.25
C GLN A 58 -0.87 2.39 -2.07
N TYR A 59 -0.35 3.28 -1.22
CA TYR A 59 0.46 2.94 -0.06
C TYR A 59 -0.34 2.81 1.24
N THR A 60 -1.68 2.84 1.18
CA THR A 60 -2.56 2.81 2.36
C THR A 60 -2.29 1.59 3.25
N ASN A 61 -2.28 0.38 2.69
CA ASN A 61 -2.04 -0.85 3.45
C ASN A 61 -0.62 -0.86 4.06
N PHE A 62 0.37 -0.50 3.24
CA PHE A 62 1.75 -0.37 3.68
C PHE A 62 1.89 0.61 4.86
N LEU A 63 1.25 1.78 4.81
CA LEU A 63 1.30 2.78 5.88
C LEU A 63 0.57 2.35 7.15
N MET A 64 -0.59 1.71 7.01
CA MET A 64 -1.40 1.24 8.14
C MET A 64 -0.82 0.01 8.83
N GLY A 65 0.19 -0.65 8.24
CA GLY A 65 0.83 -1.81 8.85
C GLY A 65 0.01 -3.09 8.72
N SER A 66 -0.94 -3.11 7.80
CA SER A 66 -1.50 -4.36 7.24
C SER A 66 -0.51 -4.94 6.23
N ASP A 67 0.73 -5.20 6.68
CA ASP A 67 1.66 -6.09 5.98
C ASP A 67 1.20 -7.56 6.09
N GLU A 68 0.17 -7.83 6.89
CA GLU A 68 -0.68 -9.00 6.75
C GLU A 68 -1.76 -8.64 5.71
N LEU A 69 -1.56 -9.12 4.48
CA LEU A 69 -2.71 -9.42 3.62
C LEU A 69 -3.70 -10.23 4.49
N PRO A 70 -5.02 -9.97 4.42
CA PRO A 70 -6.00 -10.86 5.04
C PRO A 70 -5.64 -12.30 4.70
N ASP A 71 -5.74 -13.23 5.67
CA ASP A 71 -5.26 -14.62 5.49
C ASP A 71 -5.73 -15.23 4.17
N GLU A 72 -6.99 -14.93 3.79
CA GLU A 72 -7.60 -15.34 2.52
C GLU A 72 -6.91 -14.76 1.28
N GLU A 73 -6.54 -13.48 1.27
CA GLU A 73 -5.83 -12.86 0.13
C GLU A 73 -4.39 -13.38 -0.01
N ALA A 74 -3.72 -13.62 1.12
CA ALA A 74 -2.39 -14.22 1.14
C ALA A 74 -2.41 -15.66 0.61
N GLU A 75 -3.36 -16.46 1.11
CA GLU A 75 -3.59 -17.83 0.66
C GLU A 75 -3.95 -17.86 -0.82
N PHE A 76 -4.84 -16.97 -1.27
CA PHE A 76 -5.25 -16.84 -2.66
C PHE A 76 -4.06 -16.56 -3.58
N LEU A 77 -3.20 -15.58 -3.26
CA LEU A 77 -2.02 -15.27 -4.07
C LEU A 77 -1.04 -16.45 -4.12
N SER A 78 -0.89 -17.18 -3.00
CA SER A 78 -0.03 -18.36 -2.94
C SER A 78 -0.55 -19.50 -3.83
N LEU A 79 -1.86 -19.72 -3.87
CA LEU A 79 -2.51 -20.72 -4.70
C LEU A 79 -2.48 -20.31 -6.17
N PHE A 80 -2.80 -19.06 -6.48
CA PHE A 80 -2.75 -18.55 -7.85
C PHE A 80 -1.35 -18.68 -8.45
N LYS A 81 -0.30 -18.41 -7.66
CA LYS A 81 1.08 -18.63 -8.08
C LYS A 81 1.35 -20.11 -8.41
N GLN A 82 0.94 -21.05 -7.56
CA GLN A 82 1.12 -22.48 -7.83
C GLN A 82 0.42 -22.93 -9.12
N VAL A 83 -0.79 -22.41 -9.38
CA VAL A 83 -1.53 -22.69 -10.61
C VAL A 83 -0.84 -22.13 -11.84
N CYS A 84 -0.26 -20.94 -11.74
CA CYS A 84 0.58 -20.36 -12.80
C CYS A 84 1.84 -21.20 -13.06
N ASP A 85 2.53 -21.63 -12.00
CA ASP A 85 3.73 -22.49 -12.09
C ASP A 85 3.41 -23.86 -12.71
N ALA A 86 2.17 -24.35 -12.53
CA ALA A 86 1.63 -25.55 -13.18
C ALA A 86 1.17 -25.31 -14.65
N GLY A 87 1.30 -24.10 -15.18
CA GLY A 87 0.90 -23.75 -16.55
C GLY A 87 -0.62 -23.55 -16.75
N GLN A 88 -1.39 -23.44 -15.66
CA GLN A 88 -2.85 -23.34 -15.68
C GLN A 88 -3.37 -21.91 -15.39
N GLY A 89 -2.48 -20.91 -15.38
CA GLY A 89 -2.83 -19.53 -15.00
C GLY A 89 -3.92 -18.89 -15.86
N GLU A 90 -3.93 -19.13 -17.19
CA GLU A 90 -4.98 -18.61 -18.07
C GLU A 90 -6.37 -19.14 -17.73
N GLU A 91 -6.48 -20.42 -17.36
CA GLU A 91 -7.75 -21.05 -17.04
C GLU A 91 -8.28 -20.57 -15.69
N ALA A 92 -7.39 -20.43 -14.69
CA ALA A 92 -7.73 -19.79 -13.42
C ALA A 92 -8.24 -18.36 -13.63
N LEU A 93 -7.59 -17.56 -14.48
CA LEU A 93 -8.05 -16.20 -14.78
C LEU A 93 -9.43 -16.16 -15.43
N LYS A 94 -9.74 -17.08 -16.35
CA LYS A 94 -11.10 -17.17 -16.95
C LYS A 94 -12.15 -17.45 -15.88
N TYR A 95 -11.87 -18.39 -14.97
CA TYR A 95 -12.81 -18.73 -13.91
C TYR A 95 -13.05 -17.57 -12.94
N LEU A 96 -11.98 -16.85 -12.55
CA LEU A 96 -12.08 -15.67 -11.70
C LEU A 96 -12.91 -14.56 -12.36
N LYS A 97 -12.73 -14.32 -13.66
CA LYS A 97 -13.55 -13.38 -14.43
C LYS A 97 -15.02 -13.79 -14.44
N TYR A 98 -15.30 -15.08 -14.68
CA TYR A 98 -16.65 -15.62 -14.62
C TYR A 98 -17.32 -15.38 -13.26
N LEU A 99 -16.60 -15.62 -12.15
CA LEU A 99 -17.13 -15.38 -10.80
C LEU A 99 -17.42 -13.89 -10.56
N ALA A 100 -16.49 -13.00 -10.94
CA ALA A 100 -16.64 -11.55 -10.77
C ALA A 100 -17.83 -10.99 -11.57
N GLU A 101 -18.09 -11.53 -12.77
CA GLU A 101 -19.25 -11.16 -13.58
C GLU A 101 -20.58 -11.68 -13.02
N ARG A 102 -20.55 -12.74 -12.19
CA ARG A 102 -21.75 -13.36 -11.63
C ARG A 102 -22.28 -12.62 -10.40
N GLU A 103 -21.42 -11.98 -9.61
CA GLU A 103 -21.84 -11.15 -8.46
C GLU A 103 -22.41 -9.79 -8.88
N GLY A 104 -22.24 -9.39 -10.14
CA GLY A 104 -22.81 -8.15 -10.69
C GLY A 104 -24.28 -8.24 -11.13
N LYS A 105 -25.00 -9.32 -10.81
CA LYS A 105 -26.41 -9.55 -11.19
C LYS A 105 -27.32 -9.82 -10.01
#